data_AF-A0A067D1J6-F1
#
_entry.id   AF-A0A067D1J6-F1
#
_cell.length_a   1.000
_cell.length_b   1.000
_cell.length_c   1.000
_cell.angle_alpha   90.00
_cell.angle_beta   90.00
_cell.angle_gamma   90.00
#
_symmetry.space_group_name_H-M   'P 1'
#
loop_
_entity.id
_entity.type
_entity.pdbx_description
1 polymer ?
#
loop_
_entity_poly.entity_id
_entity_poly.type
_entity_poly.pdbx_seq_one_letter_code
_entity_poly.pdbx_strand_id
1 'polypeptide(L)'
;MPIGLLRADNNLPPWRPGLKEVFDAIICDPPYGVRAGGRKSGGRKLLKGVVDPYTVPDDKRVGHIPSTAPYCLSECVHDLLDLAGRMLVMGGRLVYFYPVLREDSTRNPFPEHPCFKLVASSEQILSSRYSRVLLTMVKIGPYTEEIAETARRKHLEFRENHLKWLEDGNLHSSVFASADPQVTAAGDLKLSKDPKPKYRGKYV
;
A
#
# COMPACT_ATOMS: atom_id res chain seq x y z
N MET A 1 10.35 23.22 -16.67
CA MET A 1 9.29 23.38 -15.64
C MET A 1 9.14 22.06 -14.91
N PRO A 2 9.09 22.02 -13.57
CA PRO A 2 8.71 20.79 -12.88
C PRO A 2 7.32 20.37 -13.35
N ILE A 3 7.12 19.06 -13.54
CA ILE A 3 5.81 18.49 -13.85
C ILE A 3 4.84 18.92 -12.74
N GLY A 4 3.71 19.53 -13.14
CA GLY A 4 2.71 20.08 -12.22
C GLY A 4 1.93 19.01 -11.44
N LEU A 5 0.89 19.44 -10.72
CA LEU A 5 -0.02 18.54 -10.01
C LEU A 5 -0.87 17.74 -11.01
N LEU A 6 -0.73 16.41 -11.00
CA LEU A 6 -1.56 15.51 -11.78
C LEU A 6 -2.64 14.88 -10.90
N ARG A 7 -3.90 14.99 -11.30
CA ARG A 7 -4.99 14.18 -10.74
C ARG A 7 -5.03 12.85 -11.47
N ALA A 8 -4.59 11.79 -10.80
CA ALA A 8 -4.50 10.45 -11.35
C ALA A 8 -4.87 9.39 -10.30
N ASP A 9 -5.15 8.19 -10.76
CA ASP A 9 -5.35 7.01 -9.93
C ASP A 9 -4.24 6.00 -10.24
N ASN A 10 -3.56 5.50 -9.20
CA ASN A 10 -2.50 4.51 -9.39
C ASN A 10 -3.04 3.13 -9.78
N ASN A 11 -4.29 2.82 -9.40
CA ASN A 11 -4.95 1.58 -9.80
C ASN A 11 -5.28 1.57 -11.31
N LEU A 12 -5.45 2.76 -11.90
CA LEU A 12 -5.69 2.96 -13.34
C LEU A 12 -4.72 4.02 -13.87
N PRO A 13 -3.42 3.69 -13.98
CA PRO A 13 -2.38 4.67 -14.23
C PRO A 13 -2.58 5.34 -15.61
N PRO A 14 -2.57 6.69 -15.70
CA PRO A 14 -2.90 7.42 -16.93
C PRO A 14 -1.73 7.49 -17.92
N TRP A 15 -0.74 6.61 -17.79
CA TRP A 15 0.50 6.67 -18.55
C TRP A 15 0.33 6.04 -19.93
N ARG A 16 0.99 6.63 -20.93
CA ARG A 16 1.02 6.06 -22.28
C ARG A 16 1.74 4.69 -22.25
N PRO A 17 1.32 3.71 -23.06
CA PRO A 17 1.92 2.37 -23.06
C PRO A 17 3.44 2.32 -23.30
N GLY A 18 4.02 3.28 -24.01
CA GLY A 18 5.47 3.37 -24.23
C GLY A 18 6.26 4.10 -23.14
N LEU A 19 5.59 4.73 -22.16
CA LEU A 19 6.26 5.49 -21.11
C LEU A 19 6.83 4.53 -20.05
N LYS A 20 8.14 4.66 -19.80
CA LYS A 20 8.92 3.87 -18.84
C LYS A 20 10.14 4.68 -18.41
N GLU A 21 10.66 4.39 -17.22
CA GLU A 21 11.96 4.88 -16.74
C GLU A 21 12.13 6.41 -16.83
N VAL A 22 11.15 7.13 -16.31
CA VAL A 22 11.11 8.62 -16.33
C VAL A 22 11.36 9.26 -14.97
N PHE A 23 11.29 8.49 -13.88
CA PHE A 23 11.45 9.01 -12.53
C PHE A 23 12.76 8.53 -11.90
N ASP A 24 13.49 9.43 -11.26
CA ASP A 24 14.66 9.09 -10.43
C ASP A 24 14.23 8.50 -9.08
N ALA A 25 13.12 8.98 -8.54
CA ALA A 25 12.57 8.53 -7.27
C ALA A 25 11.04 8.63 -7.22
N ILE A 26 10.42 7.73 -6.46
CA ILE A 26 9.02 7.79 -6.05
C ILE A 26 9.01 7.78 -4.52
N ILE A 27 8.39 8.79 -3.91
CA ILE A 27 8.33 8.95 -2.46
C ILE A 27 6.86 9.16 -2.07
N CYS A 28 6.30 8.32 -1.20
CA CYS A 28 4.89 8.44 -0.83
C CYS A 28 4.55 7.87 0.56
N ASP A 29 3.37 8.25 1.07
CA ASP A 29 2.74 7.66 2.26
C ASP A 29 1.37 7.07 1.85
N PRO A 30 1.33 5.86 1.26
CA PRO A 30 0.09 5.24 0.81
C PRO A 30 -0.98 5.15 1.91
N PRO A 31 -2.28 5.13 1.56
CA PRO A 31 -3.34 4.97 2.54
C PRO A 31 -3.38 3.53 3.08
N TYR A 32 -3.09 3.35 4.37
CA TYR A 32 -3.06 2.04 5.01
C TYR A 32 -4.33 1.63 5.77
N GLY A 33 -5.40 2.41 5.66
CA GLY A 33 -6.68 2.08 6.30
C GLY A 33 -6.80 2.40 7.79
N VAL A 34 -5.75 2.85 8.47
CA VAL A 34 -5.80 3.17 9.92
C VAL A 34 -6.51 4.48 10.22
N ARG A 35 -6.20 5.55 9.48
CA ARG A 35 -6.84 6.89 9.67
C ARG A 35 -7.71 7.27 8.47
N ALA A 36 -7.29 6.87 7.27
CA ALA A 36 -8.02 7.06 6.04
C ALA A 36 -8.00 5.75 5.25
N GLY A 37 -9.18 5.28 4.85
CA GLY A 37 -9.31 4.14 3.95
C GLY A 37 -8.80 4.47 2.56
N GLY A 38 -8.04 3.57 1.95
CA GLY A 38 -7.67 3.70 0.55
C GLY A 38 -8.91 3.79 -0.34
N ARG A 39 -8.84 4.61 -1.38
CA ARG A 39 -9.88 4.76 -2.39
C ARG A 39 -9.27 4.62 -3.78
N LYS A 40 -9.96 3.88 -4.65
CA LYS A 40 -9.66 3.74 -6.07
C LYS A 40 -10.89 4.04 -6.90
N SER A 41 -10.70 4.37 -8.16
CA SER A 41 -11.75 4.60 -9.14
C SER A 41 -12.48 3.30 -9.43
N GLY A 42 -13.79 3.37 -9.53
CA GLY A 42 -14.66 2.23 -9.72
C GLY A 42 -15.81 2.25 -8.73
N GLY A 43 -17.03 2.16 -9.22
CA GLY A 43 -18.21 2.04 -8.36
C GLY A 43 -18.36 0.64 -7.78
N ARG A 44 -19.01 0.50 -6.63
CA ARG A 44 -19.30 -0.81 -6.01
C ARG A 44 -20.04 -1.76 -6.95
N LYS A 45 -20.93 -1.24 -7.79
CA LYS A 45 -21.66 -2.03 -8.81
C LYS A 45 -20.75 -2.50 -9.94
N LEU A 46 -19.83 -1.63 -10.39
CA LEU A 46 -18.85 -1.95 -11.43
C LEU A 46 -17.88 -3.04 -10.96
N LEU A 47 -17.34 -2.92 -9.74
CA LEU A 47 -16.44 -3.94 -9.18
C LEU A 47 -17.13 -5.27 -8.89
N LYS A 48 -18.46 -5.28 -8.69
CA LYS A 48 -19.26 -6.49 -8.58
C LYS A 48 -19.67 -7.09 -9.94
N GLY A 49 -19.27 -6.49 -11.06
CA GLY A 49 -19.69 -6.91 -12.39
C GLY A 49 -21.19 -6.74 -12.66
N VAL A 50 -21.90 -5.95 -11.84
CA VAL A 50 -23.34 -5.71 -11.99
C VAL A 50 -23.63 -4.70 -13.10
N VAL A 51 -22.66 -3.84 -13.39
CA VAL A 51 -22.76 -2.79 -14.41
C VAL A 51 -21.46 -2.73 -15.19
N ASP A 52 -21.55 -2.61 -16.50
CA ASP A 52 -20.40 -2.45 -17.39
C ASP A 52 -19.69 -1.09 -17.19
N PRO A 53 -18.41 -0.97 -17.60
CA PRO A 53 -17.70 0.30 -17.61
C PRO A 53 -18.48 1.36 -18.40
N TYR A 54 -18.91 2.42 -17.71
CA TYR A 54 -19.62 3.53 -18.33
C TYR A 54 -18.63 4.53 -18.95
N THR A 55 -18.75 4.74 -20.26
CA THR A 55 -18.02 5.82 -20.94
C THR A 55 -18.75 7.14 -20.71
N VAL A 56 -18.09 8.09 -20.05
CA VAL A 56 -18.66 9.41 -19.78
C VAL A 56 -18.82 10.18 -21.09
N PRO A 57 -20.04 10.62 -21.44
CA PRO A 57 -20.30 11.47 -22.59
C PRO A 57 -19.43 12.74 -22.61
N ASP A 58 -19.06 13.22 -23.80
CA ASP A 58 -18.15 14.35 -23.99
C ASP A 58 -18.62 15.61 -23.23
N ASP A 59 -19.92 15.90 -23.30
CA ASP A 59 -20.59 17.04 -22.66
C ASP A 59 -20.53 16.98 -21.12
N LYS A 60 -20.39 15.78 -20.55
CA LYS A 60 -20.33 15.54 -19.10
C LYS A 60 -18.94 15.28 -18.57
N ARG A 61 -17.91 15.28 -19.44
CA ARG A 61 -16.54 14.91 -19.07
C ARG A 61 -15.86 15.97 -18.23
N VAL A 62 -16.09 17.25 -18.54
CA VAL A 62 -15.48 18.37 -17.82
C VAL A 62 -16.02 18.42 -16.40
N GLY A 63 -15.13 18.32 -15.40
CA GLY A 63 -15.51 18.31 -13.99
C GLY A 63 -16.11 16.99 -13.49
N HIS A 64 -16.18 15.94 -14.32
CA HIS A 64 -16.65 14.63 -13.87
C HIS A 64 -15.78 14.08 -12.74
N ILE A 65 -16.43 13.62 -11.67
CA ILE A 65 -15.76 12.93 -10.56
C ILE A 65 -16.18 11.47 -10.63
N PRO A 66 -15.25 10.54 -10.95
CA PRO A 66 -15.59 9.13 -11.01
C PRO A 66 -15.99 8.62 -9.63
N SER A 67 -16.94 7.68 -9.61
CA SER A 67 -17.27 6.94 -8.40
C SER A 67 -16.04 6.18 -7.90
N THR A 68 -15.89 6.11 -6.58
CA THR A 68 -14.77 5.42 -5.94
C THR A 68 -15.23 4.22 -5.12
N ALA A 69 -14.32 3.27 -4.93
CA ALA A 69 -14.47 2.09 -4.11
C ALA A 69 -13.33 2.01 -3.10
N PRO A 70 -13.49 1.20 -2.03
CA PRO A 70 -12.38 0.89 -1.14
C PRO A 70 -11.18 0.36 -1.92
N TYR A 71 -9.97 0.65 -1.43
CA TYR A 71 -8.72 0.18 -1.99
C TYR A 71 -7.93 -0.44 -0.85
N CYS A 72 -7.82 -1.76 -0.85
CA CYS A 72 -7.14 -2.46 0.23
C CYS A 72 -5.63 -2.21 0.16
N LEU A 73 -4.96 -2.35 1.30
CA LEU A 73 -3.52 -2.13 1.42
C LEU A 73 -2.72 -2.99 0.44
N SER A 74 -3.07 -4.28 0.33
CA SER A 74 -2.34 -5.23 -0.50
C SER A 74 -2.39 -4.87 -1.99
N GLU A 75 -3.56 -4.50 -2.49
CA GLU A 75 -3.74 -4.02 -3.86
C GLU A 75 -3.02 -2.68 -4.07
N CYS A 76 -3.13 -1.76 -3.10
CA CYS A 76 -2.49 -0.44 -3.18
C CYS A 76 -0.96 -0.53 -3.28
N VAL A 77 -0.35 -1.37 -2.43
CA VAL A 77 1.11 -1.56 -2.45
C VAL A 77 1.55 -2.38 -3.67
N HIS A 78 0.76 -3.35 -4.11
CA HIS A 78 1.02 -4.07 -5.36
C HIS A 78 1.08 -3.11 -6.55
N ASP A 79 0.05 -2.29 -6.75
CA ASP A 79 -0.01 -1.35 -7.88
C ASP A 79 1.08 -0.28 -7.77
N LEU A 80 1.49 0.10 -6.55
CA LEU A 80 2.61 1.01 -6.35
C LEU A 80 3.94 0.38 -6.82
N LEU A 81 4.20 -0.86 -6.44
CA LEU A 81 5.41 -1.58 -6.83
C LEU A 81 5.46 -1.82 -8.34
N ASP A 82 4.32 -2.17 -8.94
CA ASP A 82 4.19 -2.35 -10.39
C ASP A 82 4.47 -1.04 -11.15
N LEU A 83 3.82 0.06 -10.74
CA LEU A 83 4.09 1.38 -11.29
C LEU A 83 5.57 1.75 -11.15
N ALA A 84 6.13 1.56 -9.96
CA ALA A 84 7.51 1.90 -9.68
C ALA A 84 8.49 1.09 -10.53
N GLY A 85 8.24 -0.21 -10.70
CA GLY A 85 9.07 -1.10 -11.52
C GLY A 85 9.16 -0.60 -12.96
N ARG A 86 8.03 -0.17 -13.51
CA ARG A 86 7.94 0.40 -14.86
C ARG A 86 8.55 1.79 -14.98
N MET A 87 8.29 2.68 -14.02
CA MET A 87 8.54 4.12 -14.17
C MET A 87 9.86 4.61 -13.59
N LEU A 88 10.45 3.91 -12.62
CA LEU A 88 11.76 4.28 -12.09
C LEU A 88 12.87 3.90 -13.07
N VAL A 89 13.87 4.76 -13.20
CA VAL A 89 15.13 4.43 -13.87
C VAL A 89 15.88 3.33 -13.10
N MET A 90 16.77 2.60 -13.78
CA MET A 90 17.69 1.67 -13.11
C MET A 90 18.52 2.41 -12.04
N GLY A 91 18.62 1.86 -10.83
CA GLY A 91 19.22 2.53 -9.69
C GLY A 91 18.35 3.60 -9.02
N GLY A 92 17.18 3.92 -9.59
CA GLY A 92 16.17 4.78 -9.00
C GLY A 92 15.58 4.18 -7.71
N ARG A 93 14.96 5.02 -6.88
CA ARG A 93 14.50 4.63 -5.54
C ARG A 93 13.00 4.73 -5.36
N LEU A 94 12.41 3.67 -4.81
CA LEU A 94 11.07 3.69 -4.26
C LEU A 94 11.17 3.83 -2.74
N VAL A 95 10.55 4.87 -2.19
CA VAL A 95 10.51 5.14 -0.76
C VAL A 95 9.06 5.29 -0.31
N TYR A 96 8.60 4.44 0.59
CA TYR A 96 7.23 4.49 1.05
C TYR A 96 7.10 4.02 2.49
N PHE A 97 6.11 4.54 3.20
CA PHE A 97 5.76 3.99 4.51
C PHE A 97 4.97 2.68 4.35
N TYR A 98 5.12 1.78 5.30
CA TYR A 98 4.38 0.53 5.37
C TYR A 98 3.88 0.30 6.80
N PRO A 99 2.60 -0.05 7.00
CA PRO A 99 2.03 -0.28 8.31
C PRO A 99 2.53 -1.58 8.93
N VAL A 100 2.83 -1.59 10.23
CA VAL A 100 3.25 -2.80 10.96
C VAL A 100 2.53 -2.88 12.30
N LEU A 101 2.01 -4.07 12.61
CA LEU A 101 1.52 -4.41 13.95
C LEU A 101 2.71 -4.88 14.80
N ARG A 102 2.85 -4.32 16.00
CA ARG A 102 4.05 -4.55 16.83
C ARG A 102 4.07 -5.92 17.50
N GLU A 103 2.90 -6.52 17.70
CA GLU A 103 2.75 -7.86 18.29
C GLU A 103 3.23 -8.96 17.33
N ASP A 104 3.24 -8.71 16.02
CA ASP A 104 3.68 -9.63 14.96
C ASP A 104 5.11 -9.36 14.45
N SER A 105 5.91 -8.59 15.21
CA SER A 105 7.23 -8.09 14.78
C SER A 105 8.28 -9.17 14.43
N THR A 106 8.02 -10.45 14.69
CA THR A 106 8.88 -11.57 14.31
C THR A 106 8.60 -12.14 12.91
N ARG A 107 7.53 -11.70 12.23
CA ARG A 107 6.97 -12.39 11.05
C ARG A 107 6.82 -11.58 9.77
N ASN A 108 7.21 -10.31 9.70
CA ASN A 108 6.84 -9.49 8.54
C ASN A 108 7.94 -9.41 7.47
N PRO A 109 7.93 -10.27 6.42
CA PRO A 109 8.59 -9.89 5.18
C PRO A 109 7.81 -8.71 4.60
N PHE A 110 8.51 -7.60 4.36
CA PHE A 110 7.93 -6.49 3.62
C PHE A 110 7.57 -6.94 2.20
N PRO A 111 6.63 -6.27 1.52
CA PRO A 111 6.29 -6.57 0.14
C PRO A 111 7.54 -6.61 -0.75
N GLU A 112 7.72 -7.69 -1.50
CA GLU A 112 8.84 -7.88 -2.41
C GLU A 112 8.41 -7.65 -3.86
N HIS A 113 9.36 -7.33 -4.72
CA HIS A 113 9.12 -7.18 -6.15
C HIS A 113 10.41 -7.52 -6.94
N PRO A 114 10.35 -8.27 -8.05
CA PRO A 114 11.54 -8.75 -8.76
C PRO A 114 12.52 -7.66 -9.20
N CYS A 115 12.01 -6.48 -9.56
CA CYS A 115 12.86 -5.35 -9.95
C CYS A 115 13.57 -4.65 -8.79
N PHE A 116 13.24 -4.94 -7.53
CA PHE A 116 13.64 -4.13 -6.38
C PHE A 116 14.41 -4.93 -5.32
N LYS A 117 15.34 -4.22 -4.66
CA LYS A 117 16.00 -4.70 -3.45
C LYS A 117 15.77 -3.70 -2.32
N LEU A 118 15.34 -4.19 -1.16
CA LEU A 118 15.27 -3.40 0.06
C LEU A 118 16.69 -3.03 0.53
N VAL A 119 16.96 -1.74 0.74
CA VAL A 119 18.28 -1.24 1.17
C VAL A 119 18.25 -0.54 2.53
N ALA A 120 17.10 -0.05 2.97
CA ALA A 120 16.93 0.50 4.30
C ALA A 120 15.49 0.34 4.80
N SER A 121 15.34 0.18 6.11
CA SER A 121 14.07 0.23 6.82
C SER A 121 14.23 1.09 8.07
N SER A 122 13.27 1.98 8.32
CA SER A 122 13.26 2.84 9.50
C SER A 122 11.90 2.82 10.17
N GLU A 123 11.82 2.26 11.38
CA GLU A 123 10.56 2.18 12.13
C GLU A 123 10.24 3.49 12.84
N GLN A 124 9.01 3.99 12.64
CA GLN A 124 8.40 5.01 13.45
C GLN A 124 7.25 4.41 14.26
N ILE A 125 7.43 4.35 15.58
CA ILE A 125 6.41 3.87 16.51
C ILE A 125 5.33 4.94 16.64
N LEU A 126 4.08 4.59 16.31
CA LEU A 126 2.93 5.49 16.38
C LEU A 126 2.06 5.22 17.62
N SER A 127 2.01 3.99 18.09
CA SER A 127 1.35 3.60 19.33
C SER A 127 2.00 2.36 19.96
N SER A 128 1.42 1.86 21.06
CA SER A 128 1.83 0.57 21.65
C SER A 128 1.60 -0.61 20.71
N ARG A 129 0.59 -0.55 19.83
CA ARG A 129 0.18 -1.64 18.95
C ARG A 129 0.59 -1.48 17.49
N TYR A 130 0.85 -0.25 17.06
CA TYR A 130 1.05 0.10 15.66
C TYR A 130 2.30 0.94 15.45
N SER A 131 3.06 0.58 14.42
CA SER A 131 4.15 1.39 13.87
C SER A 131 3.99 1.50 12.36
N ARG A 132 4.72 2.44 11.77
CA ARG A 132 4.94 2.46 10.32
C ARG A 132 6.43 2.39 10.06
N VAL A 133 6.82 1.66 9.03
CA VAL A 133 8.22 1.51 8.63
C VAL A 133 8.41 2.24 7.31
N LEU A 134 9.35 3.18 7.26
CA LEU A 134 9.80 3.77 6.01
C LEU A 134 10.70 2.77 5.30
N LEU A 135 10.23 2.21 4.19
CA LEU A 135 10.97 1.28 3.35
C LEU A 135 11.65 2.05 2.23
N THR A 136 12.94 1.79 2.02
CA THR A 136 13.70 2.30 0.88
C THR A 136 14.16 1.13 0.04
N MET A 137 13.68 1.09 -1.21
CA MET A 137 14.02 0.07 -2.19
C MET A 137 14.74 0.71 -3.38
N VAL A 138 15.71 0.00 -3.96
CA VAL A 138 16.42 0.43 -5.17
C VAL A 138 16.08 -0.50 -6.33
N LYS A 139 15.81 0.06 -7.52
CA LYS A 139 15.57 -0.71 -8.74
C LYS A 139 16.87 -1.36 -9.21
N ILE A 140 16.93 -2.68 -9.18
CA ILE A 140 18.11 -3.50 -9.53
C ILE A 140 17.93 -4.30 -10.81
N GLY A 141 16.72 -4.39 -11.35
CA GLY A 141 16.41 -5.20 -12.52
C GLY A 141 15.45 -4.50 -13.49
N PRO A 142 15.50 -4.86 -14.78
CA PRO A 142 14.59 -4.34 -15.78
C PRO A 142 13.16 -4.83 -15.52
N TYR A 143 12.18 -4.00 -15.90
CA TYR A 143 10.78 -4.41 -15.89
C TYR A 143 10.45 -5.11 -17.21
N THR A 144 10.29 -6.44 -17.16
CA THR A 144 10.06 -7.30 -18.32
C THR A 144 8.57 -7.50 -18.61
N GLU A 145 8.24 -7.99 -19.80
CA GLU A 145 6.83 -8.28 -20.15
C GLU A 145 6.25 -9.39 -19.25
N GLU A 146 7.06 -10.36 -18.81
CA GLU A 146 6.64 -11.41 -17.88
C GLU A 146 6.22 -10.85 -16.50
N ILE A 147 6.95 -9.83 -16.02
CA ILE A 147 6.60 -9.10 -14.80
C ILE A 147 5.28 -8.35 -15.02
N ALA A 148 5.13 -7.68 -16.17
CA ALA A 148 3.91 -6.97 -16.53
C ALA A 148 2.68 -7.89 -16.63
N GLU A 149 2.83 -9.08 -17.22
CA GLU A 149 1.80 -10.11 -17.28
C GLU A 149 1.41 -10.62 -15.90
N THR A 150 2.40 -10.88 -15.05
CA THR A 150 2.17 -11.32 -13.67
C THR A 150 1.42 -10.26 -12.87
N ALA A 151 1.82 -8.99 -12.99
CA ALA A 151 1.14 -7.86 -12.36
C ALA A 151 -0.29 -7.69 -12.88
N ARG A 152 -0.51 -7.78 -14.20
CA ARG A 152 -1.86 -7.74 -14.80
C ARG A 152 -2.76 -8.84 -14.24
N ARG A 153 -2.26 -10.08 -14.17
CA ARG A 153 -3.02 -11.21 -13.62
C ARG A 153 -3.37 -10.97 -12.15
N LYS A 154 -2.43 -10.47 -11.35
CA LYS A 154 -2.67 -10.16 -9.94
C LYS A 154 -3.67 -9.01 -9.76
N HIS A 155 -3.61 -7.99 -10.61
CA HIS A 155 -4.57 -6.90 -10.64
C HIS A 155 -6.00 -7.39 -10.95
N LEU A 156 -6.15 -8.31 -11.92
CA LEU A 156 -7.44 -8.96 -12.20
C LEU A 156 -7.94 -9.78 -11.00
N GLU A 157 -7.06 -10.54 -10.34
CA GLU A 157 -7.39 -11.30 -9.15
C GLU A 157 -7.90 -10.40 -8.01
N PHE A 158 -7.27 -9.24 -7.79
CA PHE A 158 -7.75 -8.24 -6.82
C PHE A 158 -9.12 -7.70 -7.18
N ARG A 159 -9.38 -7.46 -8.47
CA ARG A 159 -10.66 -6.96 -8.95
C ARG A 159 -11.78 -7.98 -8.75
N GLU A 160 -11.54 -9.24 -9.09
CA GLU A 160 -12.51 -10.34 -8.94
C GLU A 160 -12.79 -10.69 -7.48
N ASN A 161 -11.75 -10.67 -6.63
CA ASN A 161 -11.84 -11.02 -5.22
C ASN A 161 -11.92 -9.78 -4.30
N HIS A 162 -12.42 -8.65 -4.82
CA HIS A 162 -12.33 -7.35 -4.16
C HIS A 162 -12.87 -7.34 -2.72
N LEU A 163 -14.01 -8.01 -2.47
CA LEU A 163 -14.62 -8.07 -1.13
C LEU A 163 -13.76 -8.87 -0.15
N LYS A 164 -13.25 -10.03 -0.58
CA LYS A 164 -12.39 -10.90 0.22
C LYS A 164 -11.13 -10.16 0.67
N TRP A 165 -10.44 -9.51 -0.27
CA TRP A 165 -9.23 -8.74 0.03
C TRP A 165 -9.48 -7.53 0.95
N LEU A 166 -10.70 -6.98 0.95
CA LEU A 166 -11.06 -5.88 1.83
C LEU A 166 -11.26 -6.35 3.28
N GLU A 167 -11.81 -7.56 3.46
CA GLU A 167 -11.98 -8.19 4.77
C GLU A 167 -10.63 -8.60 5.37
N ASP A 168 -9.79 -9.29 4.58
CA ASP A 168 -8.46 -9.76 5.00
C ASP A 168 -7.48 -8.60 5.31
N GLY A 169 -7.65 -7.45 4.64
CA GLY A 169 -6.76 -6.29 4.72
C GLY A 169 -7.12 -5.24 5.78
N ASN A 170 -8.10 -5.51 6.66
CA ASN A 170 -8.61 -4.51 7.60
C ASN A 170 -7.68 -4.31 8.81
N LEU A 171 -6.70 -3.43 8.62
CA LEU A 171 -5.76 -3.05 9.67
C LEU A 171 -6.41 -2.20 10.78
N HIS A 172 -7.46 -1.43 10.47
CA HIS A 172 -8.14 -0.57 11.43
C HIS A 172 -8.69 -1.41 12.61
N SER A 173 -9.34 -2.54 12.32
CA SER A 173 -9.81 -3.45 13.36
C SER A 173 -8.68 -3.94 14.25
N SER A 174 -7.53 -4.34 13.68
CA SER A 174 -6.41 -4.86 14.46
C SER A 174 -5.74 -3.80 15.34
N VAL A 175 -5.69 -2.54 14.88
CA VAL A 175 -5.11 -1.43 15.65
C VAL A 175 -6.02 -0.97 16.80
N PHE A 176 -7.33 -0.96 16.59
CA PHE A 176 -8.30 -0.39 17.53
C PHE A 176 -9.16 -1.42 18.28
N ALA A 177 -8.96 -2.74 18.07
CA ALA A 177 -9.63 -3.76 18.87
C ALA A 177 -9.34 -3.56 20.36
N SER A 178 -10.34 -3.66 21.22
CA SER A 178 -10.12 -3.66 22.67
C SER A 178 -9.23 -4.86 23.04
N ALA A 179 -8.20 -4.64 23.88
CA ALA A 179 -7.63 -5.79 24.60
C ALA A 179 -8.60 -6.07 25.74
N ASP A 180 -9.35 -7.16 25.69
CA ASP A 180 -10.20 -7.52 26.81
C ASP A 180 -9.38 -7.99 28.02
N PRO A 181 -9.90 -7.76 29.25
CA PRO A 181 -9.15 -7.86 30.50
C PRO A 181 -9.13 -9.30 31.03
N GLN A 182 -8.12 -10.09 30.66
CA GLN A 182 -7.83 -11.35 31.34
C GLN A 182 -6.33 -11.55 31.53
N VAL A 183 -5.75 -10.88 32.54
CA VAL A 183 -4.63 -11.43 33.31
C VAL A 183 -4.77 -10.98 34.77
N THR A 184 -5.70 -11.61 35.49
CA THR A 184 -5.51 -11.86 36.92
C THR A 184 -5.18 -13.34 37.07
N ALA A 185 -4.03 -13.61 37.70
CA ALA A 185 -3.52 -14.86 38.26
C ALA A 185 -2.29 -15.47 37.58
N ALA A 186 -1.26 -15.58 38.41
CA ALA A 186 -0.12 -16.51 38.42
C ALA A 186 1.15 -16.18 37.61
N GLY A 187 2.22 -15.92 38.38
CA GLY A 187 3.46 -16.69 38.24
C GLY A 187 4.70 -15.95 37.73
N ASP A 188 5.57 -15.55 38.66
CA ASP A 188 6.94 -15.09 38.41
C ASP A 188 7.76 -16.05 37.54
N LEU A 189 8.25 -15.57 36.39
CA LEU A 189 9.51 -16.05 35.78
C LEU A 189 10.22 -14.87 35.09
N LYS A 190 11.36 -14.46 35.66
CA LYS A 190 12.27 -13.47 35.10
C LYS A 190 12.94 -14.05 33.84
N LEU A 191 12.54 -13.57 32.66
CA LEU A 191 13.36 -13.64 31.45
C LEU A 191 13.92 -12.24 31.13
N SER A 192 15.24 -12.19 30.91
CA SER A 192 16.01 -11.01 30.53
C SER A 192 15.38 -10.30 29.33
N LYS A 193 14.83 -9.10 29.57
CA LYS A 193 14.31 -8.22 28.53
C LYS A 193 15.44 -7.34 28.00
N ASP A 194 15.87 -7.61 26.77
CA ASP A 194 16.40 -6.53 25.94
C ASP A 194 15.37 -5.40 25.87
N PRO A 195 15.77 -4.12 25.99
CA PRO A 195 14.82 -3.02 26.04
C PRO A 195 14.17 -2.84 24.66
N LYS A 196 12.98 -3.45 24.47
CA LYS A 196 12.12 -3.16 23.32
C LYS A 196 11.94 -1.64 23.21
N PRO A 197 12.06 -1.05 22.01
CA PRO A 197 11.94 0.39 21.85
C PRO A 197 10.57 0.85 22.37
N LYS A 198 10.59 1.69 23.40
CA LYS A 198 9.38 2.16 24.10
C LYS A 198 8.73 3.28 23.29
N TYR A 199 7.42 3.20 23.13
CA TYR A 199 6.64 4.34 22.66
C TYR A 199 6.85 5.50 23.63
N ARG A 200 7.51 6.56 23.18
CA ARG A 200 7.62 7.82 23.92
C ARG A 200 6.57 8.76 23.35
N GLY A 201 5.37 8.69 23.93
CA GLY A 201 4.28 9.62 23.65
C GLY A 201 4.62 11.01 24.18
N LYS A 202 5.49 11.74 23.49
CA LYS A 202 5.66 13.19 23.60
C LYS A 202 6.16 13.66 22.23
N TYR A 203 5.27 14.25 21.43
CA TYR A 203 5.36 15.62 20.91
C TYR A 203 4.00 15.97 20.31
N VAL A 204 3.56 17.19 20.66
CA VAL A 204 2.44 17.96 20.11
C VAL A 204 2.72 18.30 18.65
#